data_AF-Q4TH87-F1
#
_entry.id   AF-Q4TH87-F1
#
_cell.length_a   1.000
_cell.length_b   1.000
_cell.length_c   1.000
_cell.angle_alpha   90.00
_cell.angle_beta   90.00
_cell.angle_gamma   90.00
#
_symmetry.space_group_name_H-M   'P 1'
#
loop_
_entity.id
_entity.type
_entity.pdbx_description
1 polymer ?
#
loop_
_entity_poly.entity_id
_entity_poly.type
_entity_poly.pdbx_seq_one_letter_code
_entity_poly.pdbx_strand_id
1 'polypeptide(L)'
;DVNTTRYHVVTAERLLKTDLQAGGYKQTMLGFSFQLRIFPLDGKLFVNNVQVNSSNMVSGNGVIHGLSQVLSIVRNRCDETKYSKFRGSCVDCMFSRNKLCPNDTVPDKSVRMKKCLFSHIFESERLLTIGCRTTCLRKNLVGDGAAGGRTQTQP
;
A
#
# COMPACT_ATOMS: atom_id res chain seq x y z
N ASP A 1 5.91 -24.30 -3.62
CA ASP A 1 5.40 -23.75 -2.35
C ASP A 1 4.58 -22.47 -2.60
N VAL A 2 3.49 -22.27 -1.87
CA VAL A 2 2.56 -21.14 -2.08
C VAL A 2 3.19 -19.80 -1.68
N ASN A 3 3.98 -19.78 -0.61
CA ASN A 3 4.60 -18.54 -0.12
C ASN A 3 5.69 -18.06 -1.08
N THR A 4 6.47 -18.99 -1.64
CA THR A 4 7.44 -18.66 -2.69
C THR A 4 6.76 -17.98 -3.86
N THR A 5 5.63 -18.52 -4.34
CA THR A 5 4.88 -17.91 -5.46
C THR A 5 4.39 -16.50 -5.10
N ARG A 6 3.83 -16.32 -3.90
CA ARG A 6 3.36 -15.00 -3.42
C ARG A 6 4.47 -13.96 -3.30
N TYR A 7 5.69 -14.38 -2.99
CA TYR A 7 6.85 -13.48 -2.90
C TYR A 7 7.29 -12.93 -4.26
N HIS A 8 6.96 -13.61 -5.36
CA HIS A 8 7.34 -13.18 -6.72
C HIS A 8 6.28 -12.29 -7.39
N VAL A 9 5.16 -11.99 -6.72
CA VAL A 9 4.03 -11.27 -7.31
C VAL A 9 3.87 -9.89 -6.67
N VAL A 10 3.71 -8.85 -7.48
CA VAL A 10 3.34 -7.47 -7.09
C VAL A 10 1.92 -7.20 -7.60
N THR A 11 0.99 -6.82 -6.72
CA THR A 11 -0.47 -6.81 -7.04
C THR A 11 -1.06 -5.43 -7.29
N ALA A 12 -0.41 -4.35 -6.87
CA ALA A 12 -0.96 -2.98 -6.94
C ALA A 12 -0.49 -2.18 -8.17
N GLU A 13 0.51 -2.68 -8.89
CA GLU A 13 1.19 -1.93 -9.94
C GLU A 13 1.47 -2.83 -11.15
N ARG A 14 1.19 -2.30 -12.34
CA ARG A 14 1.61 -2.91 -13.60
C ARG A 14 2.96 -2.30 -13.98
N LEU A 15 4.04 -3.02 -13.70
CA LEU A 15 5.41 -2.54 -13.90
C LEU A 15 5.95 -2.99 -15.25
N LEU A 16 6.13 -2.07 -16.19
CA LEU A 16 6.89 -2.28 -17.41
C LEU A 16 8.40 -2.17 -17.13
N LYS A 17 9.24 -2.58 -18.08
CA LYS A 17 10.70 -2.45 -17.96
C LYS A 17 11.14 -1.02 -17.62
N THR A 18 10.48 -0.01 -18.20
CA THR A 18 10.75 1.41 -17.94
C THR A 18 10.49 1.79 -16.49
N ASP A 19 9.42 1.25 -15.90
CA ASP A 19 9.03 1.54 -14.52
C ASP A 19 10.01 0.89 -13.53
N LEU A 20 10.60 -0.25 -13.92
CA LEU A 20 11.64 -0.91 -13.14
C LEU A 20 12.96 -0.11 -13.09
N GLN A 21 13.24 0.75 -14.08
CA GLN A 21 14.45 1.57 -14.11
C GLN A 21 14.48 2.63 -13.02
N ALA A 22 13.30 3.11 -12.58
CA ALA A 22 13.21 4.03 -11.45
C ALA A 22 13.67 3.38 -10.12
N GLY A 23 13.70 2.05 -10.08
CA GLY A 23 14.07 1.28 -8.90
C GLY A 23 13.12 1.47 -7.72
N GLY A 24 13.61 1.13 -6.53
CA GLY A 24 12.88 1.27 -5.27
C GLY A 24 12.35 -0.05 -4.73
N TYR A 25 11.40 0.05 -3.80
CA TYR A 25 10.84 -1.10 -3.10
C TYR A 25 9.39 -1.36 -3.54
N LYS A 26 9.07 -2.62 -3.84
CA LYS A 26 7.73 -3.06 -4.20
C LYS A 26 7.21 -4.08 -3.21
N GLN A 27 6.00 -3.87 -2.71
CA GLN A 27 5.37 -4.82 -1.81
C GLN A 27 4.95 -6.08 -2.57
N THR A 28 5.26 -7.25 -2.02
CA THR A 28 4.84 -8.54 -2.59
C THR A 28 3.46 -8.95 -2.12
N MET A 29 2.84 -9.90 -2.82
CA MET A 29 1.60 -10.54 -2.41
C MET A 29 1.76 -11.36 -1.12
N LEU A 30 3.00 -11.67 -0.71
CA LEU A 30 3.27 -12.34 0.56
C LEU A 30 2.98 -11.44 1.77
N GLY A 31 3.10 -10.11 1.61
CA GLY A 31 2.70 -9.14 2.62
C GLY A 31 3.63 -7.95 2.74
N PHE A 32 3.23 -7.00 3.59
CA PHE A 32 3.95 -5.74 3.81
C PHE A 32 5.40 -5.94 4.25
N SER A 33 5.68 -6.97 5.05
CA SER A 33 7.03 -7.22 5.57
C SER A 33 8.03 -7.77 4.56
N PHE A 34 7.58 -8.07 3.34
CA PHE A 34 8.31 -8.78 2.30
C PHE A 34 8.33 -7.94 1.03
N GLN A 35 9.30 -7.03 0.93
CA GLN A 35 9.44 -6.16 -0.24
C GLN A 35 10.52 -6.68 -1.20
N LEU A 36 10.33 -6.43 -2.49
CA LEU A 36 11.35 -6.60 -3.51
C LEU A 36 12.10 -5.28 -3.69
N ARG A 37 13.42 -5.31 -3.58
CA ARG A 37 14.29 -4.19 -3.94
C ARG A 37 14.62 -4.31 -5.41
N ILE A 38 14.24 -3.30 -6.19
CA ILE A 38 14.48 -3.20 -7.61
C ILE A 38 15.51 -2.10 -7.83
N PHE A 39 16.55 -2.37 -8.63
CA PHE A 39 17.55 -1.36 -8.93
C PHE A 39 18.26 -1.64 -10.27
N PRO A 40 18.60 -0.59 -11.02
CA PRO A 40 19.51 -0.71 -12.15
C PRO A 40 20.97 -0.79 -11.67
N LEU A 41 21.78 -1.59 -12.36
CA LEU A 41 23.24 -1.67 -12.18
C LEU A 41 23.87 -2.05 -13.53
N ASP A 42 24.82 -1.25 -14.01
CA ASP A 42 25.56 -1.48 -15.27
C ASP A 42 24.66 -1.78 -16.49
N GLY A 43 23.58 -0.99 -16.65
CA GLY A 43 22.62 -1.15 -17.75
C GLY A 43 21.72 -2.38 -17.64
N LYS A 44 21.84 -3.16 -16.55
CA LYS A 44 21.00 -4.33 -16.24
C LYS A 44 20.06 -4.01 -15.08
N LEU A 45 18.97 -4.77 -14.97
CA LEU A 45 18.01 -4.66 -13.87
C LEU A 45 18.14 -5.83 -12.91
N PHE A 46 18.02 -5.53 -11.63
CA PHE A 46 18.09 -6.52 -10.56
C PHE A 46 16.89 -6.42 -9.62
N VAL A 47 16.46 -7.58 -9.13
CA VAL A 47 15.45 -7.74 -8.08
C VAL A 47 16.08 -8.57 -6.97
N ASN A 48 16.28 -7.99 -5.77
CA ASN A 48 16.98 -8.64 -4.65
C ASN A 48 18.28 -9.34 -5.08
N ASN A 49 19.11 -8.65 -5.87
CA ASN A 49 20.40 -9.13 -6.39
C ASN A 49 20.30 -10.22 -7.46
N VAL A 50 19.09 -10.58 -7.91
CA VAL A 50 18.87 -11.48 -9.04
C VAL A 50 18.62 -10.68 -10.31
N GLN A 51 19.36 -10.98 -11.37
CA GLN A 51 19.24 -10.28 -12.66
C GLN A 51 17.90 -10.60 -13.34
N VAL A 52 17.28 -9.57 -13.91
CA VAL A 52 16.14 -9.71 -14.82
C VAL A 52 16.67 -10.07 -16.22
N ASN A 53 16.35 -11.28 -16.70
CA ASN A 53 16.85 -11.83 -17.98
C ASN A 53 16.03 -11.35 -19.17
N SER A 54 14.70 -11.40 -19.06
CA SER A 54 13.78 -10.93 -20.09
C SER A 54 12.65 -10.17 -19.40
N SER A 55 12.46 -8.92 -19.79
CA SER A 55 11.33 -8.11 -19.35
C SER A 55 10.39 -7.96 -20.53
N ASN A 56 9.09 -8.05 -20.26
CA ASN A 56 7.98 -7.73 -21.16
C ASN A 56 7.30 -8.92 -21.86
N MET A 57 6.76 -9.86 -21.08
CA MET A 57 5.55 -10.54 -21.54
C MET A 57 4.35 -9.83 -20.94
N VAL A 58 3.70 -9.00 -21.77
CA VAL A 58 2.43 -8.37 -21.40
C VAL A 58 1.36 -9.45 -21.41
N SER A 59 0.70 -9.61 -20.26
CA SER A 59 -0.51 -10.42 -20.13
C SER A 59 -1.72 -9.48 -20.00
N GLY A 60 -2.93 -10.00 -20.19
CA GLY A 60 -4.16 -9.18 -20.14
C GLY A 60 -4.28 -8.32 -18.87
N ASN A 61 -3.81 -8.85 -17.73
CA ASN A 61 -3.93 -8.19 -16.43
C ASN A 61 -2.59 -7.77 -15.79
N GLY A 62 -1.46 -7.90 -16.49
CA GLY A 62 -0.16 -7.66 -15.85
C GLY A 62 1.05 -7.79 -16.78
N VAL A 63 2.24 -7.82 -16.18
CA VAL A 63 3.52 -7.98 -16.90
C VAL A 63 4.33 -9.06 -16.21
N ILE A 64 4.86 -10.00 -16.98
CA ILE A 64 5.75 -11.04 -16.49
C ILE A 64 7.19 -10.64 -16.83
N HIS A 65 8.05 -10.68 -15.81
CA HIS A 65 9.50 -10.47 -15.91
C HIS A 65 10.21 -11.76 -15.54
N GLY A 66 11.04 -12.28 -16.46
CA GLY A 66 11.87 -13.44 -16.23
C GLY A 66 13.11 -13.07 -15.42
N LEU A 67 13.40 -13.87 -14.39
CA LEU A 67 14.59 -13.75 -13.54
C LEU A 67 15.57 -14.87 -13.85
N SER A 68 16.87 -14.63 -13.62
CA SER A 68 17.90 -15.66 -13.79
C SER A 68 17.84 -16.76 -12.73
N GLN A 69 17.24 -16.48 -11.56
CA GLN A 69 17.16 -17.39 -10.43
C GLN A 69 15.84 -17.19 -9.66
N VAL A 70 15.47 -18.18 -8.86
CA VAL A 70 14.34 -18.07 -7.92
C VAL A 70 14.71 -17.14 -6.77
N LEU A 71 13.81 -16.23 -6.40
CA LEU A 71 14.01 -15.33 -5.26
C LEU A 71 13.83 -16.07 -3.94
N SER A 72 14.83 -15.95 -3.07
CA SER A 72 14.74 -16.36 -1.67
C SER A 72 13.86 -15.37 -0.90
N ILE A 73 12.93 -15.89 -0.08
CA ILE A 73 12.05 -15.07 0.73
C ILE A 73 12.87 -14.39 1.83
N VAL A 74 12.96 -13.06 1.78
CA VAL A 74 13.61 -12.25 2.81
C VAL A 74 12.60 -11.29 3.44
N ARG A 75 12.48 -11.35 4.78
CA ARG A 75 11.75 -10.35 5.57
C ARG A 75 12.66 -9.14 5.78
N ASN A 76 12.44 -8.07 5.03
CA ASN A 76 13.28 -6.86 5.03
C ASN A 76 12.64 -5.65 5.73
N ARG A 77 11.45 -5.83 6.32
CA ARG A 77 10.76 -4.81 7.11
C ARG A 77 10.39 -5.36 8.48
N CYS A 78 10.75 -4.61 9.52
CA CYS A 78 10.43 -4.93 10.91
C CYS A 78 9.23 -4.14 11.43
N ASP A 79 8.81 -3.08 10.74
CA ASP A 79 7.65 -2.29 11.09
C ASP A 79 6.34 -3.03 10.84
N GLU A 80 5.40 -2.79 11.74
CA GLU A 80 4.05 -3.34 11.69
C GLU A 80 3.09 -2.32 11.14
N THR A 81 2.14 -2.78 10.31
CA THR A 81 1.01 -1.96 9.91
C THR A 81 -0.05 -1.99 11.01
N LYS A 82 -0.23 -0.85 11.70
CA LYS A 82 -1.31 -0.66 12.69
C LYS A 82 -2.34 0.33 12.18
N TYR A 83 -3.61 0.13 12.52
CA TYR A 83 -4.67 1.07 12.16
C TYR A 83 -5.09 1.89 13.38
N SER A 84 -5.04 3.21 13.27
CA SER A 84 -5.65 4.09 14.27
C SER A 84 -7.08 4.42 13.84
N LYS A 85 -8.01 4.34 14.80
CA LYS A 85 -9.41 4.68 14.59
C LYS A 85 -9.63 6.14 14.99
N PHE A 86 -10.28 6.91 14.12
CA PHE A 86 -10.72 8.26 14.46
C PHE A 86 -12.11 8.51 13.89
N ARG A 87 -12.84 9.47 14.44
CA ARG A 87 -14.19 9.80 13.95
C ARG A 87 -14.08 10.84 12.83
N GLY A 88 -14.65 10.54 11.67
CA GLY A 88 -14.74 11.47 10.55
C GLY A 88 -15.66 12.66 10.82
N SER A 89 -15.71 13.59 9.86
CA SER A 89 -16.58 14.76 9.87
C SER A 89 -18.06 14.35 9.78
N CYS A 90 -18.95 15.21 10.29
CA CYS A 90 -20.38 15.06 10.08
C CYS A 90 -20.74 15.64 8.70
N VAL A 91 -21.27 14.80 7.82
CA VAL A 91 -21.64 15.17 6.45
C VAL A 91 -23.06 14.67 6.14
N ASP A 92 -23.58 15.04 4.99
CA ASP A 92 -24.85 14.51 4.51
C ASP A 92 -24.83 12.97 4.43
N CYS A 93 -25.88 12.30 4.92
CA CYS A 93 -25.93 10.84 4.95
C CYS A 93 -25.95 10.19 3.56
N MET A 94 -26.34 10.94 2.52
CA MET A 94 -26.37 10.48 1.13
C MET A 94 -25.01 10.60 0.43
N PHE A 95 -23.98 11.13 1.10
CA PHE A 95 -22.63 11.15 0.53
C PHE A 95 -22.12 9.73 0.25
N SER A 96 -21.49 9.53 -0.90
CA SER A 96 -20.90 8.25 -1.29
C SER A 96 -19.96 7.72 -0.20
N ARG A 97 -20.14 6.46 0.24
CA ARG A 97 -19.33 5.80 1.28
C ARG A 97 -17.82 5.95 1.10
N ASN A 98 -17.35 6.01 -0.14
CA ASN A 98 -15.93 6.12 -0.47
C ASN A 98 -15.35 7.54 -0.27
N LYS A 99 -16.20 8.57 -0.04
CA LYS A 99 -15.80 9.97 0.18
C LYS A 99 -15.99 10.46 1.63
N LEU A 100 -16.44 9.58 2.53
CA LEU A 100 -16.74 9.91 3.92
C LEU A 100 -15.50 10.05 4.81
N CYS A 101 -14.39 9.43 4.40
CA CYS A 101 -13.12 9.53 5.09
C CYS A 101 -12.17 10.42 4.28
N PRO A 102 -11.38 11.29 4.95
CA PRO A 102 -10.38 12.11 4.27
C PRO A 102 -9.30 11.24 3.61
N ASN A 103 -8.52 11.85 2.69
CA ASN A 103 -7.51 11.16 1.87
C ASN A 103 -6.65 10.16 2.68
N ASP A 104 -6.37 9.02 2.04
CA ASP A 104 -5.60 7.88 2.56
C ASP A 104 -6.19 7.16 3.78
N THR A 105 -7.44 7.48 4.15
CA THR A 105 -8.15 6.80 5.23
C THR A 105 -9.39 6.08 4.71
N VAL A 106 -9.67 4.90 5.27
CA VAL A 106 -10.77 4.04 4.81
C VAL A 106 -11.86 3.96 5.87
N PRO A 107 -13.15 3.87 5.49
CA PRO A 107 -14.22 3.65 6.44
C PRO A 107 -14.05 2.32 7.18
N ASP A 108 -14.17 2.35 8.51
CA ASP A 108 -14.24 1.13 9.32
C ASP A 108 -15.60 0.46 9.13
N LYS A 109 -15.67 -0.53 8.24
CA LYS A 109 -16.90 -1.27 7.92
C LYS A 109 -17.45 -2.07 9.12
N SER A 110 -16.64 -2.31 10.16
CA SER A 110 -17.09 -2.99 11.37
C SER A 110 -17.96 -2.10 12.27
N VAL A 111 -17.91 -0.78 12.07
CA VAL A 111 -18.64 0.19 12.89
C VAL A 111 -19.73 0.86 12.07
N ARG A 112 -20.97 0.77 12.55
CA ARG A 112 -22.11 1.46 11.92
C ARG A 112 -21.93 2.98 12.03
N MET A 113 -22.28 3.68 10.95
CA MET A 113 -22.32 5.14 10.93
C MET A 113 -23.27 5.66 12.01
N LYS A 114 -22.87 6.76 12.65
CA LYS A 114 -23.67 7.42 13.68
C LYS A 114 -24.29 8.69 13.10
N LYS A 115 -25.54 8.96 13.49
CA LYS A 115 -26.19 10.25 13.22
C LYS A 115 -25.48 11.36 14.00
N CYS A 116 -25.43 12.54 13.41
CA CYS A 116 -24.86 13.74 14.00
C CYS A 116 -25.56 14.97 13.40
N LEU A 117 -25.36 16.14 14.01
CA LEU A 117 -25.86 17.40 13.44
C LEU A 117 -24.75 18.04 12.61
N PHE A 118 -25.05 18.40 11.36
CA PHE A 118 -24.17 19.21 10.53
C PHE A 118 -24.90 20.47 10.09
N SER A 119 -24.11 21.50 9.78
CA SER A 119 -24.62 22.79 9.34
C SER A 119 -24.24 23.01 7.88
N HIS A 120 -25.20 23.44 7.08
CA HIS A 120 -24.98 23.80 5.68
C HIS A 120 -25.66 25.14 5.38
N ILE A 121 -25.18 25.82 4.34
CA ILE A 121 -25.71 27.11 3.91
C ILE A 121 -26.67 26.84 2.75
N PHE A 122 -27.91 27.29 2.88
CA PHE A 122 -28.94 27.23 1.84
C PHE A 122 -29.61 28.60 1.74
N GLU A 123 -29.68 29.18 0.53
CA GLU A 123 -30.23 30.53 0.31
C GLU A 123 -29.69 31.63 1.25
N SER A 124 -28.40 31.54 1.63
CA SER A 124 -27.74 32.43 2.59
C SER A 124 -28.17 32.27 4.06
N GLU A 125 -29.02 31.29 4.37
CA GLU A 125 -29.36 30.87 5.73
C GLU A 125 -28.54 29.66 6.19
N ARG A 126 -28.23 29.62 7.48
CA ARG A 126 -27.47 28.52 8.10
C ARG A 126 -28.43 27.48 8.67
N LEU A 127 -28.65 26.39 7.95
CA LEU A 127 -29.53 25.31 8.36
C LEU A 127 -28.78 24.26 9.19
N LEU A 128 -29.46 23.71 10.20
CA LEU A 128 -28.98 22.59 11.00
C LEU A 128 -29.76 21.33 10.61
N THR A 129 -29.07 20.28 10.17
CA THR A 129 -29.72 19.07 9.64
C THR A 129 -29.04 17.81 10.17
N ILE A 130 -29.80 16.71 10.15
CA ILE A 130 -29.30 15.39 10.54
C ILE A 130 -28.36 14.88 9.44
N GLY A 131 -27.09 14.77 9.79
CA GLY A 131 -26.05 14.13 8.98
C GLY A 131 -25.58 12.82 9.58
N CYS A 132 -24.57 12.26 8.94
CA CYS A 132 -23.93 11.03 9.33
C CYS A 132 -22.42 11.22 9.45
N ARG A 133 -21.82 10.53 10.43
CA ARG A 133 -20.38 10.40 10.56
C ARG A 133 -19.96 8.94 10.67
N THR A 134 -18.87 8.60 10.02
CA THR A 134 -18.27 7.26 10.11
C THR A 134 -17.00 7.28 10.97
N THR A 135 -16.61 6.11 11.46
CA THR A 135 -15.26 5.89 11.97
C THR A 135 -14.35 5.60 10.78
N CYS A 136 -13.20 6.27 10.74
CA CYS A 136 -12.19 6.10 9.71
C CYS A 136 -10.96 5.41 10.29
N LEU A 137 -10.31 4.60 9.47
CA LEU A 137 -9.07 3.90 9.77
C LEU A 137 -7.93 4.62 9.05
N ARG A 138 -6.93 5.06 9.81
CA ARG A 138 -5.67 5.54 9.28
C ARG A 138 -4.61 4.46 9.43
N LYS A 139 -3.93 4.16 8.33
CA LYS A 139 -2.78 3.26 8.32
C LYS A 139 -1.59 3.97 8.97
N ASN A 140 -1.02 3.39 10.01
CA ASN A 140 0.21 3.86 10.65
C ASN A 140 1.24 2.74 10.57
N LEU A 141 2.48 3.13 10.27
CA LEU A 141 3.63 2.24 10.35
C LEU A 141 4.24 2.45 11.73
N VAL A 142 4.25 1.41 12.54
CA VAL A 142 4.90 1.42 13.84
C VAL A 142 6.19 0.64 13.70
N GLY A 143 7.33 1.33 13.80
CA GLY A 143 8.62 0.70 13.87
C GLY A 143 8.69 -0.11 15.16
N ASP A 144 8.77 -1.42 15.05
CA ASP A 144 9.26 -2.21 16.16
C ASP A 144 10.77 -1.96 16.22
N GLY A 145 11.25 -1.51 17.38
CA GLY A 145 12.65 -1.14 17.57
C GLY A 145 13.52 -2.37 17.40
N ALA A 146 13.94 -2.67 16.17
CA ALA A 146 14.97 -3.66 15.90
C ALA A 146 16.32 -3.08 16.33
N ALA A 147 16.63 -3.18 17.62
CA ALA A 147 18.00 -3.24 18.06
C ALA A 147 18.64 -4.50 17.43
N GLY A 148 19.68 -4.31 16.61
CA GLY A 148 20.57 -5.38 16.19
C GLY A 148 20.53 -5.72 14.70
N GLY A 149 21.43 -5.11 13.93
CA GLY A 149 21.73 -5.51 12.56
C GLY A 149 22.88 -4.68 12.00
N ARG A 150 24.10 -5.20 12.16
CA ARG A 150 25.37 -4.60 11.73
C ARG A 150 25.26 -4.00 10.32
N THR A 151 25.73 -2.77 10.18
CA THR A 151 26.21 -2.22 8.92
C THR A 151 27.18 -3.21 8.29
N GLN A 152 26.73 -3.97 7.29
CA GLN A 152 27.64 -4.55 6.32
C GLN A 152 28.03 -3.41 5.37
N THR A 153 29.10 -2.73 5.71
CA THR A 153 30.00 -2.17 4.71
C THR A 153 30.43 -3.34 3.82
N GLN A 154 30.05 -3.29 2.54
CA GLN A 154 30.67 -4.10 1.50
C GLN A 154 31.78 -3.28 0.82
N PRO A 155 32.80 -3.97 0.27
CA PRO A 155 34.15 -3.42 0.03
C PRO A 155 34.22 -2.30 -1.00
#